data_AF-A0A9D5UK37-F1
#
_entry.id   AF-A0A9D5UK37-F1
#
_cell.length_a   1.000
_cell.length_b   1.000
_cell.length_c   1.000
_cell.angle_alpha   90.00
_cell.angle_beta   90.00
_cell.angle_gamma   90.00
#
_symmetry.space_group_name_H-M   'P 1'
#
loop_
_entity.id
_entity.type
_entity.pdbx_description
1 polymer ?
#
loop_
_entity_poly.entity_id
_entity_poly.type
_entity_poly.pdbx_seq_one_letter_code
_entity_poly.pdbx_strand_id
1 'polypeptide(L)'
;ALINLSLSGDAKSCAIQMKLIEKLPSKTYTSTHMKQLETEMNELLFSLQGFPVKYFSDPISGLNFNFSGSASKATWNGKEIPISKGQLQFTSEQIEKTNNLQFSQAPESVTPWSK
;
A
#
# COMPACT_ATOMS: atom_id res chain seq x y z
N ALA A 1 -7.76 -13.22 0.71
CA ALA A 1 -7.31 -12.53 -0.53
C ALA A 1 -6.71 -13.52 -1.53
N LEU A 2 -6.65 -13.19 -2.83
CA LEU A 2 -6.04 -13.99 -3.90
C LEU A 2 -4.73 -13.33 -4.35
N ILE A 3 -3.64 -14.10 -4.37
CA ILE A 3 -2.27 -13.64 -4.62
C ILE A 3 -2.01 -13.60 -6.14
N ASN A 4 -1.47 -12.48 -6.65
CA ASN A 4 -0.87 -12.42 -7.99
C ASN A 4 0.65 -12.44 -7.86
N LEU A 5 1.28 -13.52 -8.29
CA LEU A 5 2.73 -13.70 -8.32
C LEU A 5 3.25 -13.29 -9.71
N SER A 6 3.95 -12.17 -9.82
CA SER A 6 4.63 -11.78 -11.06
C SER A 6 6.13 -12.11 -10.93
N LEU A 7 6.61 -13.07 -11.73
CA LEU A 7 8.02 -13.47 -11.78
C LEU A 7 8.65 -12.93 -13.07
N SER A 8 9.60 -12.00 -12.94
CA SER A 8 10.45 -11.53 -14.03
C SER A 8 11.86 -12.03 -13.77
N GLY A 9 12.44 -12.86 -14.65
CA GLY A 9 13.77 -13.44 -14.48
C GLY A 9 14.69 -13.25 -15.70
N ASP A 10 15.89 -12.71 -15.47
CA ASP A 10 17.03 -12.74 -16.40
C ASP A 10 18.19 -13.47 -15.70
N ALA A 11 18.87 -14.38 -16.43
CA ALA A 11 19.74 -15.42 -15.90
C ALA A 11 21.09 -14.93 -15.32
N LYS A 12 21.35 -13.62 -15.30
CA LYS A 12 22.60 -13.03 -14.78
C LYS A 12 22.52 -12.61 -13.31
N SER A 13 21.33 -12.55 -12.71
CA SER A 13 21.14 -12.19 -11.30
C SER A 13 19.73 -12.59 -10.87
N CYS A 14 19.54 -13.82 -10.40
CA CYS A 14 18.25 -14.28 -9.87
C CYS A 14 17.98 -13.68 -8.49
N ALA A 15 17.59 -12.40 -8.45
CA ALA A 15 16.94 -11.81 -7.30
C ALA A 15 15.43 -12.02 -7.45
N ILE A 16 14.83 -12.86 -6.60
CA ILE A 16 13.38 -12.98 -6.52
C ILE A 16 12.88 -11.77 -5.73
N GLN A 17 12.19 -10.84 -6.39
CA GLN A 17 11.55 -9.70 -5.73
C GLN A 17 10.07 -9.98 -5.55
N MET A 18 9.63 -10.11 -4.30
CA MET A 18 8.22 -10.22 -3.94
C MET A 18 7.64 -8.81 -3.73
N LYS A 19 6.44 -8.57 -4.27
CA LYS A 19 5.70 -7.32 -4.07
C LYS A 19 4.32 -7.61 -3.49
N LEU A 20 3.98 -6.88 -2.44
CA LEU A 20 2.67 -6.92 -1.81
C LEU A 20 1.85 -5.74 -2.30
N ILE A 21 0.71 -6.02 -2.95
CA ILE A 21 -0.15 -5.01 -3.56
C ILE A 21 -1.62 -5.28 -3.24
N GLU A 22 -2.41 -4.21 -3.11
CA GLU A 22 -3.87 -4.31 -3.16
C GLU A 22 -4.33 -4.81 -4.53
N LYS A 23 -5.26 -5.76 -4.57
CA LYS A 23 -5.72 -6.38 -5.82
C LYS A 23 -6.61 -5.47 -6.67
N LEU A 24 -7.45 -4.68 -6.02
CA LEU A 24 -8.45 -3.83 -6.67
C LEU A 24 -8.38 -2.41 -6.11
N PRO A 25 -7.38 -1.61 -6.51
CA PRO A 25 -7.30 -0.22 -6.09
C PRO A 25 -8.59 0.55 -6.42
N SER A 26 -9.10 1.26 -5.43
CA SER A 26 -10.34 2.04 -5.51
C SER A 26 -10.03 3.52 -5.72
N LYS A 27 -11.02 4.30 -6.16
CA LYS A 27 -10.95 5.77 -6.12
C LYS A 27 -11.27 6.34 -4.74
N THR A 28 -11.78 5.51 -3.83
CA THR A 28 -12.30 5.96 -2.53
C THR A 28 -11.95 4.96 -1.45
N TYR A 29 -11.47 5.50 -0.33
CA TYR A 29 -11.05 4.74 0.84
C TYR A 29 -11.62 5.37 2.11
N THR A 30 -12.04 4.51 3.03
CA THR A 30 -12.43 4.88 4.40
C THR A 30 -11.35 4.42 5.37
N SER A 31 -11.34 4.93 6.60
CA SER A 31 -10.45 4.42 7.65
C SER A 31 -10.56 2.90 7.79
N THR A 32 -11.79 2.37 7.87
CA THR A 32 -12.04 0.94 8.02
C THR A 32 -11.41 0.12 6.90
N HIS A 33 -11.57 0.56 5.65
CA HIS A 33 -10.98 -0.15 4.51
C HIS A 33 -9.45 -0.13 4.56
N MET A 34 -8.85 1.02 4.83
CA MET A 34 -7.38 1.14 4.91
C MET A 34 -6.80 0.35 6.08
N LYS A 35 -7.44 0.35 7.25
CA LYS A 35 -7.02 -0.47 8.41
C LYS A 35 -7.09 -1.97 8.10
N GLN A 36 -8.11 -2.40 7.36
CA GLN A 36 -8.21 -3.78 6.92
C GLN A 36 -7.06 -4.12 5.97
N LEU A 37 -6.76 -3.26 4.99
CA LEU A 37 -5.61 -3.43 4.11
C LEU A 37 -4.29 -3.52 4.89
N GLU A 38 -4.08 -2.65 5.88
CA GLU A 38 -2.88 -2.71 6.73
C GLU A 38 -2.76 -4.03 7.49
N THR A 39 -3.88 -4.52 8.02
CA THR A 39 -3.94 -5.79 8.75
C THR A 39 -3.61 -6.96 7.83
N GLU A 40 -4.29 -7.05 6.68
CA GLU A 40 -4.07 -8.10 5.68
C GLU A 40 -2.64 -8.07 5.14
N MET A 41 -2.07 -6.89 4.95
CA MET A 41 -0.70 -6.74 4.47
C MET A 41 0.33 -7.17 5.52
N ASN A 42 0.13 -6.79 6.80
CA ASN A 42 0.98 -7.25 7.90
C ASN A 42 0.93 -8.76 8.07
N GLU A 43 -0.26 -9.36 8.10
CA GLU A 43 -0.43 -10.82 8.21
C GLU A 43 0.29 -11.56 7.09
N LEU A 44 0.17 -11.06 5.86
CA LEU A 44 0.85 -11.64 4.71
C LEU A 44 2.37 -11.50 4.84
N LEU A 45 2.89 -10.31 5.20
CA LEU A 45 4.33 -10.12 5.44
C LEU A 45 4.87 -11.07 6.53
N PHE A 46 4.16 -11.19 7.65
CA PHE A 46 4.56 -12.11 8.72
C PHE A 46 4.49 -13.57 8.31
N SER A 47 3.55 -13.96 7.45
CA SER A 47 3.45 -15.33 6.93
C SER A 47 4.59 -15.69 5.97
N LEU A 48 5.11 -14.69 5.26
CA LEU A 48 6.24 -14.84 4.33
C LEU A 48 7.58 -14.84 5.07
N GLN A 49 7.64 -14.24 6.25
CA GLN A 49 8.82 -14.24 7.09
C GLN A 49 8.95 -15.57 7.83
N GLY A 50 10.06 -16.26 7.60
CA GLY A 50 10.40 -17.48 8.33
C GLY A 50 10.59 -17.23 9.83
N PHE A 51 10.58 -18.32 10.61
CA PHE A 51 11.00 -18.26 12.00
C PHE A 51 12.50 -17.88 12.08
N PRO A 52 12.93 -16.99 13.00
CA PRO A 52 12.16 -16.26 14.01
C PRO A 52 11.74 -14.83 13.60
N VAL A 53 12.09 -14.40 12.39
CA VAL A 53 11.97 -13.02 11.89
C VAL A 53 10.56 -12.44 12.04
N LYS A 54 9.52 -13.25 11.84
CA LYS A 54 8.11 -12.82 11.99
C LYS A 54 7.73 -12.27 13.38
N TYR A 55 8.47 -12.62 14.44
CA TYR A 55 8.21 -12.13 15.80
C TYR A 55 8.93 -10.82 16.15
N PHE A 56 9.93 -10.46 15.35
CA PHE A 56 10.79 -9.29 15.58
C PHE A 56 10.65 -8.25 14.47
N SER A 57 9.75 -8.49 13.51
CA SER A 57 9.52 -7.56 12.41
C SER A 57 8.50 -6.53 12.82
N ASP A 58 8.84 -5.27 12.61
CA ASP A 58 7.91 -4.17 12.85
C ASP A 58 6.72 -4.27 11.89
N PRO A 59 5.50 -3.95 12.35
CA PRO A 59 4.38 -3.79 11.46
C PRO A 59 4.65 -2.64 10.48
N ILE A 60 3.95 -2.66 9.35
CA ILE A 60 3.98 -1.55 8.40
C ILE A 60 3.50 -0.27 9.11
N SER A 61 4.09 0.86 8.73
CA SER A 61 3.81 2.18 9.29
C SER A 61 2.69 2.93 8.55
N GLY A 62 2.11 2.32 7.51
CA GLY A 62 1.09 2.94 6.68
C GLY A 62 0.94 2.30 5.30
N LEU A 63 0.31 3.06 4.40
CA LEU A 63 0.07 2.69 3.01
C LEU A 63 0.67 3.72 2.05
N ASN A 64 1.19 3.21 0.94
CA ASN A 64 1.61 3.97 -0.22
C ASN A 64 0.56 3.82 -1.32
N PHE A 65 0.02 4.94 -1.81
CA PHE A 65 -0.81 4.99 -3.01
C PHE A 65 0.06 5.48 -4.18
N ASN A 66 0.27 4.63 -5.18
CA ASN A 66 1.14 4.92 -6.32
C ASN A 66 0.31 5.17 -7.59
N PHE A 67 0.72 6.16 -8.39
CA PHE A 67 0.02 6.61 -9.57
C PHE A 67 0.98 6.69 -10.76
N SER A 68 0.53 6.26 -11.93
CA SER A 68 1.30 6.28 -13.20
C SER A 68 1.46 7.68 -13.81
N GLY A 69 0.77 8.70 -13.30
CA GLY A 69 0.74 10.04 -13.88
C GLY A 69 0.81 11.19 -12.87
N SER A 70 1.28 12.34 -13.32
CA SER A 70 1.45 13.56 -12.51
C SER A 70 0.15 14.35 -12.27
N ALA A 71 -0.95 13.97 -12.93
CA ALA A 71 -2.23 14.70 -12.89
C ALA A 71 -3.25 14.15 -11.87
N SER A 72 -2.89 13.12 -11.10
CA SER A 72 -3.76 12.60 -10.04
C SER A 72 -4.00 13.69 -8.98
N LYS A 73 -5.25 13.80 -8.53
CA LYS A 73 -5.64 14.66 -7.42
C LYS A 73 -6.15 13.81 -6.27
N ALA A 74 -5.84 14.22 -5.05
CA ALA A 74 -6.31 13.57 -3.83
C ALA A 74 -7.09 14.55 -2.97
N THR A 75 -8.15 14.06 -2.35
CA THR A 75 -8.95 14.80 -1.36
C THR A 75 -9.01 13.98 -0.09
N TRP A 76 -8.61 14.56 1.03
CA TRP A 76 -8.67 13.95 2.35
C TRP A 76 -9.60 14.73 3.26
N ASN A 77 -10.65 14.07 3.75
CA ASN A 77 -11.70 14.69 4.56
C ASN A 77 -12.25 15.99 3.93
N GLY A 78 -12.41 15.99 2.60
CA GLY A 78 -12.89 17.14 1.84
C GLY A 78 -11.85 18.21 1.51
N LYS A 79 -10.60 18.07 1.95
CA LYS A 79 -9.50 19.00 1.64
C LYS A 79 -8.57 18.43 0.58
N GLU A 80 -8.25 19.21 -0.44
CA GLU A 80 -7.27 18.80 -1.46
C GLU A 80 -5.88 18.67 -0.82
N ILE A 81 -5.20 17.58 -1.14
CA ILE A 81 -3.85 17.29 -0.67
C ILE A 81 -2.94 16.94 -1.85
N PRO A 82 -1.65 17.33 -1.80
CA PRO A 82 -0.75 17.09 -2.92
C PRO A 82 -0.34 15.62 -3.02
N ILE A 83 -0.22 15.13 -4.25
CA ILE A 83 0.44 13.86 -4.57
C ILE A 83 1.87 14.19 -5.02
N SER A 84 2.87 13.68 -4.31
CA SER A 84 4.28 14.03 -4.55
C SER A 84 4.96 12.97 -5.38
N LYS A 85 5.48 13.34 -6.56
CA LYS A 85 6.20 12.43 -7.48
C LYS A 85 5.39 11.17 -7.83
N GLY A 86 4.07 11.29 -7.99
CA GLY A 86 3.19 10.16 -8.31
C GLY A 86 2.92 9.21 -7.13
N GLN A 87 3.27 9.60 -5.91
CA GLN A 87 3.00 8.82 -4.70
C GLN A 87 2.31 9.68 -3.64
N LEU A 88 1.38 9.06 -2.92
CA LEU A 88 0.81 9.60 -1.69
C LEU A 88 1.00 8.58 -0.57
N GLN A 89 1.67 9.02 0.50
CA GLN A 89 1.86 8.24 1.71
C GLN A 89 0.79 8.61 2.74
N PHE A 90 0.23 7.59 3.39
CA PHE A 90 -0.65 7.72 4.53
C PHE A 90 -0.10 6.88 5.66
N THR A 91 0.25 7.52 6.78
CA THR A 91 0.65 6.80 7.99
C THR A 91 -0.55 6.13 8.64
N SER A 92 -0.33 5.10 9.46
CA SER A 92 -1.40 4.45 10.21
C SER A 92 -2.17 5.46 11.09
N GLU A 93 -1.47 6.43 11.70
CA GLU A 93 -2.11 7.53 12.46
C GLU A 93 -3.01 8.43 11.59
N GLN A 94 -2.62 8.70 10.35
CA GLN A 94 -3.45 9.46 9.41
C GLN A 94 -4.65 8.64 8.94
N ILE A 95 -4.47 7.33 8.74
CA ILE A 95 -5.55 6.39 8.41
C ILE A 95 -6.63 6.39 9.49
N GLU A 96 -6.24 6.42 10.77
CA GLU A 96 -7.19 6.49 11.89
C GLU A 96 -8.06 7.75 11.85
N LYS A 97 -7.51 8.86 11.37
CA LYS A 97 -8.17 10.17 11.27
C LYS A 97 -8.92 10.36 9.95
N THR A 98 -8.98 9.33 9.10
CA THR A 98 -9.57 9.44 7.76
C THR A 98 -11.03 9.03 7.75
N ASN A 99 -11.92 10.02 7.62
CA ASN A 99 -13.32 9.75 7.31
C ASN A 99 -13.45 9.34 5.84
N ASN A 100 -12.76 10.07 4.95
CA ASN A 100 -12.77 9.76 3.53
C ASN A 100 -11.47 10.23 2.84
N LEU A 101 -10.93 9.37 1.99
CA LEU A 101 -9.86 9.67 1.06
C LEU A 101 -10.34 9.36 -0.36
N GLN A 102 -10.36 10.37 -1.23
CA GLN A 102 -10.77 10.25 -2.62
C GLN A 102 -9.66 10.60 -3.59
N PHE A 103 -9.67 9.94 -4.74
CA PHE A 103 -8.78 10.19 -5.85
C PHE A 103 -9.55 10.48 -7.13
N SER A 104 -9.03 11.38 -7.97
CA SER A 104 -9.60 11.65 -9.31
C SER A 104 -9.55 10.41 -10.21
N GLN A 105 -8.53 9.58 -10.03
CA GLN A 105 -8.33 8.29 -10.68
C GLN A 105 -7.86 7.26 -9.66
N ALA A 106 -8.17 5.99 -9.89
CA ALA A 106 -7.74 4.94 -8.96
C ALA A 106 -6.20 4.89 -8.97
N PRO A 107 -5.55 4.61 -7.82
CA PRO A 107 -4.13 4.34 -7.81
C PRO A 107 -3.83 3.13 -8.71
N GLU A 108 -2.65 3.12 -9.30
CA GLU A 108 -2.17 1.95 -10.04
C GLU A 108 -1.84 0.81 -9.08
N SER A 109 -1.32 1.15 -7.90
CA SER A 109 -1.08 0.17 -6.84
C SER A 109 -1.19 0.81 -5.46
N VAL A 110 -1.58 0.01 -4.49
CA VAL A 110 -1.48 0.34 -3.06
C VAL A 110 -0.57 -0.69 -2.41
N THR A 111 0.49 -0.22 -1.75
CA THR A 111 1.55 -1.06 -1.20
C THR A 111 1.80 -0.71 0.26
N PRO A 112 2.38 -1.62 1.07
CA PRO A 112 2.77 -1.27 2.43
C PRO A 112 3.82 -0.14 2.44
N TRP A 113 3.82 0.65 3.50
CA TRP A 113 4.89 1.59 3.81
C TRP A 113 5.54 1.21 5.13
N SER A 114 6.85 1.06 5.13
CA SER A 114 7.66 0.86 6.35
C SER A 114 8.72 1.95 6.39
N LYS A 115 9.12 2.35 7.61
CA LYS A 115 10.19 3.33 7.83
C LYS A 115 11.56 2.79 7.46
#